data_AF-A0A7S0J168-F1
#
_entry.id   AF-A0A7S0J168-F1
#
_cell.length_a   1.000
_cell.length_b   1.000
_cell.length_c   1.000
_cell.angle_alpha   90.00
_cell.angle_beta   90.00
_cell.angle_gamma   90.00
#
_symmetry.space_group_name_H-M   'P 1'
#
loop_
_entity.id
_entity.type
_entity.pdbx_description
1 polymer ?
#
loop_
_entity_poly.entity_id
_entity_poly.type
_entity_poly.pdbx_seq_one_letter_code
_entity_poly.pdbx_strand_id
1 'polypeptide(L)'
;IAAGARGRFWFGPQLQMEDWRTAFAEEWDAIVLGTGMKECLLSGLLSVAGKKVLHLDRNSYYGGASASLDIDQLFEKFKCTGLPSELELGKLRDYAIDLVPKFIMAGGQLVKGLIHTKV
;
A
#
# COMPACT_ATOMS: atom_id res chain seq x y z
N ILE A 1 -3.59 -2.86 -7.39
CA ILE A 1 -3.23 -1.45 -7.70
C ILE A 1 -1.97 -1.45 -8.57
N ALA A 2 -2.16 -1.80 -9.83
CA ALA A 2 -1.10 -1.84 -10.84
C ALA A 2 -1.71 -1.44 -12.18
N ALA A 3 -2.34 -0.26 -12.25
CA ALA A 3 -2.80 0.31 -13.51
C ALA A 3 -1.63 1.09 -14.13
N GLY A 4 -1.26 0.72 -15.36
CA GLY A 4 -0.21 1.35 -16.13
C GLY A 4 -0.50 2.82 -16.40
N ALA A 5 0.17 3.69 -15.65
CA ALA A 5 0.60 5.01 -16.06
C ALA A 5 2.02 5.19 -15.51
N ARG A 6 2.88 5.83 -16.28
CA ARG A 6 4.30 6.05 -15.96
C ARG A 6 4.43 6.70 -14.57
N GLY A 7 5.19 6.06 -13.67
CA GLY A 7 5.43 6.53 -12.31
C GLY A 7 4.94 5.55 -11.24
N ARG A 8 5.60 4.40 -11.13
CA ARG A 8 5.42 3.46 -10.01
C ARG A 8 6.54 3.71 -8.99
N PHE A 9 6.19 4.13 -7.79
CA PHE A 9 7.10 4.18 -6.64
C PHE A 9 6.99 2.86 -5.87
N TRP A 10 7.98 1.97 -6.04
CA TRP A 10 8.60 1.18 -4.97
C TRP A 10 9.98 0.73 -5.44
N PHE A 11 10.94 0.77 -4.52
CA PHE A 11 12.33 0.37 -4.74
C PHE A 11 12.40 -1.12 -5.10
N GLY A 12 12.58 -1.39 -6.39
CA GLY A 12 12.85 -2.69 -7.00
C GLY A 12 13.73 -2.50 -8.24
N PRO A 13 14.49 -3.53 -8.67
CA PRO A 13 15.86 -3.38 -9.17
C PRO A 13 16.04 -2.78 -10.57
N GLN A 14 15.00 -2.25 -11.22
CA GLN A 14 15.04 -1.96 -12.66
C GLN A 14 14.58 -0.56 -13.09
N LEU A 15 14.28 0.35 -12.16
CA LEU A 15 14.22 1.80 -12.43
C LEU A 15 14.79 2.56 -11.21
N GLN A 16 16.11 2.77 -11.22
CA GLN A 16 16.80 3.62 -10.25
C GLN A 16 16.52 5.09 -10.57
N MET A 17 15.60 5.72 -9.82
CA MET A 17 15.78 7.12 -9.45
C MET A 17 16.78 7.09 -8.28
N GLU A 18 18.01 7.52 -8.54
CA GLU A 18 19.18 7.26 -7.67
C GLU A 18 19.19 8.07 -6.35
N ASP A 19 18.32 9.07 -6.16
CA ASP A 19 18.26 9.89 -4.94
C ASP A 19 16.82 10.32 -4.59
N TRP A 20 16.45 10.30 -3.30
CA TRP A 20 15.18 10.89 -2.83
C TRP A 20 15.17 12.41 -3.04
N ARG A 21 16.34 13.05 -3.03
CA ARG A 21 16.48 14.50 -3.20
C ARG A 21 15.94 15.01 -4.53
N THR A 22 16.07 14.25 -5.61
CA THR A 22 15.52 14.65 -6.92
C THR A 22 14.00 14.62 -6.90
N ALA A 23 13.36 13.64 -6.24
CA ALA A 23 11.92 13.60 -6.10
C ALA A 23 11.36 14.82 -5.33
N PHE A 24 12.08 15.31 -4.31
CA PHE A 24 11.72 16.53 -3.57
C PHE A 24 12.11 17.84 -4.27
N ALA A 25 12.96 17.78 -5.29
CA ALA A 25 13.33 18.94 -6.11
C ALA A 25 12.33 19.20 -7.26
N GLU A 26 11.42 18.27 -7.50
CA GLU A 26 10.39 18.40 -8.54
C GLU A 26 9.10 19.05 -8.02
N GLU A 27 8.37 19.71 -8.92
CA GLU A 27 7.00 20.15 -8.65
C GLU A 27 5.99 19.00 -8.90
N TRP A 28 4.98 18.94 -8.04
CA TRP A 28 3.92 17.93 -8.02
C TRP A 28 2.56 18.61 -7.93
N ASP A 29 1.56 18.07 -8.63
CA ASP A 29 0.18 18.56 -8.55
C ASP A 29 -0.48 18.19 -7.22
N ALA A 30 -0.07 17.06 -6.63
CA ALA A 30 -0.55 16.61 -5.34
C ALA A 30 0.50 15.73 -4.62
N ILE A 31 0.51 15.80 -3.29
CA ILE A 31 1.30 14.94 -2.42
C ILE A 31 0.33 14.16 -1.53
N VAL A 32 0.43 12.83 -1.55
CA VAL A 32 -0.36 11.93 -0.72
C VAL A 32 0.54 11.28 0.33
N LEU A 33 0.14 11.35 1.59
CA LEU A 33 0.89 10.81 2.72
C LEU A 33 0.11 9.66 3.37
N GLY A 34 0.76 8.50 3.47
CA GLY A 34 0.19 7.25 3.95
C GLY A 34 -0.36 6.40 2.80
N THR A 35 -0.29 5.08 2.96
CA THR A 35 -0.69 4.09 1.94
C THR A 35 -1.91 3.28 2.36
N GLY A 36 -2.78 3.87 3.18
CA GLY A 36 -4.08 3.28 3.48
C GLY A 36 -4.97 3.21 2.24
N MET A 37 -6.08 2.48 2.36
CA MET A 37 -7.00 2.25 1.23
C MET A 37 -7.52 3.55 0.60
N LYS A 38 -7.82 4.56 1.44
CA LYS A 38 -8.39 5.84 0.96
C LYS A 38 -7.33 6.65 0.21
N GLU A 39 -6.13 6.71 0.75
CA GLU A 39 -5.00 7.44 0.20
C GLU A 39 -4.59 6.84 -1.15
N CYS A 40 -4.50 5.51 -1.22
CA CYS A 40 -4.24 4.77 -2.46
C CYS A 40 -5.34 4.98 -3.51
N LEU A 41 -6.62 4.96 -3.11
CA LEU A 41 -7.72 5.22 -4.04
C LEU A 41 -7.66 6.64 -4.60
N LEU A 42 -7.42 7.65 -3.75
CA LEU A 42 -7.30 9.05 -4.17
C LEU A 42 -6.09 9.27 -5.09
N SER A 43 -4.93 8.72 -4.72
CA SER A 43 -3.70 8.76 -5.52
C SER A 43 -3.91 8.16 -6.92
N GLY A 44 -4.61 7.01 -6.99
CA GLY A 44 -4.99 6.39 -8.25
C GLY A 44 -5.94 7.24 -9.09
N LEU A 45 -6.99 7.80 -8.48
CA LEU A 45 -7.95 8.67 -9.18
C LEU A 45 -7.29 9.94 -9.74
N LEU A 46 -6.42 10.59 -8.97
CA LEU A 46 -5.67 11.77 -9.42
C LEU A 46 -4.72 11.42 -10.58
N SER A 47 -4.05 10.27 -10.49
CA SER A 47 -3.16 9.80 -11.56
C SER A 47 -3.92 9.50 -12.85
N VAL A 48 -5.10 8.88 -12.76
CA VAL A 48 -6.00 8.64 -13.91
C VAL A 48 -6.53 9.95 -14.50
N ALA A 49 -6.73 10.98 -13.67
CA ALA A 49 -7.07 12.33 -14.11
C ALA A 49 -5.87 13.11 -14.70
N GLY A 50 -4.70 12.48 -14.87
CA GLY A 50 -3.52 13.08 -15.48
C GLY A 50 -2.71 13.98 -14.56
N LYS A 51 -2.93 13.92 -13.24
CA LYS A 51 -2.16 14.68 -12.25
C LYS A 51 -0.85 13.97 -11.91
N LYS A 52 0.21 14.74 -11.70
CA LYS A 52 1.50 14.26 -11.23
C LYS A 52 1.47 14.16 -9.70
N VAL A 53 1.43 12.93 -9.17
CA VAL A 53 1.23 12.67 -7.73
C VAL A 53 2.47 12.06 -7.09
N LEU A 54 2.93 12.65 -5.99
CA LEU A 54 3.95 12.06 -5.11
C LEU A 54 3.26 11.33 -3.97
N HIS A 55 3.43 10.01 -3.86
CA HIS A 55 2.78 9.20 -2.83
C HIS A 55 3.82 8.58 -1.89
N LEU A 56 3.79 8.99 -0.63
CA LEU A 56 4.79 8.63 0.38
C LEU A 56 4.13 7.92 1.57
N ASP A 57 4.89 7.09 2.27
CA ASP A 57 4.53 6.56 3.59
C ASP A 57 5.73 6.70 4.53
N ARG A 58 5.46 6.87 5.82
CA ARG A 58 6.50 6.86 6.86
C ARG A 58 6.89 5.45 7.27
N ASN A 59 5.99 4.49 7.07
CA ASN A 59 6.20 3.10 7.46
C ASN A 59 6.93 2.35 6.34
N SER A 60 7.72 1.34 6.69
CA SER A 60 8.35 0.42 5.73
C SER A 60 7.37 -0.58 5.10
N TYR A 61 6.10 -0.55 5.50
CA TYR A 61 5.04 -1.44 5.05
C TYR A 61 3.81 -0.65 4.58
N TYR A 62 3.03 -1.29 3.69
CA TYR A 62 1.82 -0.72 3.12
C TYR A 62 0.59 -0.82 4.04
N GLY A 63 -0.39 0.08 3.86
CA GLY A 63 -1.71 -0.01 4.48
C GLY A 63 -1.86 0.74 5.81
N GLY A 64 -0.75 1.19 6.41
CA GLY A 64 -0.76 2.00 7.63
C GLY A 64 -1.56 1.36 8.77
N ALA A 65 -2.63 2.03 9.22
CA ALA A 65 -3.51 1.52 10.28
C ALA A 65 -4.36 0.31 9.85
N SER A 66 -4.52 0.09 8.54
CA SER A 66 -5.24 -1.03 7.94
C SER A 66 -4.29 -1.98 7.21
N ALA A 67 -3.03 -2.06 7.65
CA ALA A 67 -2.06 -2.98 7.06
C ALA A 67 -2.53 -4.44 7.20
N SER A 68 -2.10 -5.25 6.23
CA SER A 68 -2.20 -6.71 6.29
C SER A 68 -0.82 -7.24 6.66
N LEU A 69 -0.73 -8.02 7.73
CA LEU A 69 0.53 -8.45 8.33
C LEU A 69 0.66 -9.98 8.26
N ASP A 70 1.89 -10.45 8.08
CA ASP A 70 2.22 -11.86 8.37
C ASP A 70 2.30 -12.10 9.89
N ILE A 71 2.51 -13.35 10.29
CA ILE A 71 2.57 -13.71 11.72
C ILE A 71 3.75 -13.04 12.44
N ASP A 72 4.91 -12.93 11.80
CA ASP A 72 6.11 -12.33 12.42
C ASP A 72 5.86 -10.85 12.72
N GLN A 73 5.36 -10.10 11.74
CA GLN A 73 5.00 -8.70 11.85
C GLN A 73 3.86 -8.46 12.86
N LEU A 74 2.88 -9.37 12.91
CA LEU A 74 1.78 -9.29 13.86
C LEU A 74 2.30 -9.42 15.30
N PHE A 75 3.16 -10.41 15.56
CA PHE A 75 3.72 -10.66 16.88
C PHE A 75 4.65 -9.53 17.32
N GLU A 76 5.48 -8.99 16.42
CA GLU A 76 6.29 -7.81 16.68
C GLU A 76 5.41 -6.60 17.05
N LYS A 77 4.35 -6.35 16.27
CA LYS A 77 3.45 -5.21 16.48
C LYS A 77 2.75 -5.25 17.83
N PHE A 78 2.28 -6.43 18.26
CA PHE A 78 1.57 -6.61 19.53
C PHE A 78 2.49 -6.96 20.70
N LYS A 79 3.81 -6.98 20.48
CA LYS A 79 4.84 -7.30 21.48
C LYS A 79 4.62 -8.67 22.13
N CYS A 80 4.15 -9.63 21.34
CA CYS A 80 3.94 -11.00 21.79
C CYS A 80 5.31 -11.68 22.00
N THR A 81 5.43 -12.45 23.06
CA THR A 81 6.63 -13.26 23.33
C THR A 81 6.45 -14.68 22.81
N GLY A 82 7.45 -15.18 22.10
CA GLY A 82 7.44 -16.54 21.53
C GLY A 82 6.69 -16.58 20.21
N LEU A 83 7.43 -16.62 19.10
CA LEU A 83 6.83 -16.87 17.79
C LEU A 83 6.28 -18.31 17.75
N PRO A 84 5.09 -18.51 17.19
CA PRO A 84 4.53 -19.84 17.03
C PRO A 84 5.37 -20.64 16.05
N SER A 85 5.46 -21.94 16.27
CA SER A 85 6.21 -22.81 15.37
C SER A 85 5.43 -23.06 14.07
N GLU A 86 6.13 -23.30 12.96
CA GLU A 86 5.46 -23.70 11.71
C GLU A 86 4.73 -25.04 11.83
N LEU A 87 5.02 -25.84 12.86
CA LEU A 87 4.29 -27.08 13.17
C LEU A 87 2.87 -26.81 13.69
N GLU A 88 2.64 -25.67 14.36
CA GLU A 88 1.35 -25.30 14.94
C GLU A 88 0.46 -24.55 13.95
N LEU A 89 1.06 -23.62 13.19
CA LEU A 89 0.33 -22.70 12.32
C LEU A 89 0.64 -22.86 10.82
N GLY A 90 1.51 -23.79 10.43
CA GLY A 90 2.02 -23.84 9.06
C GLY A 90 3.02 -22.72 8.78
N LYS A 91 3.32 -22.46 7.50
CA LYS A 91 4.30 -21.43 7.13
C LYS A 91 3.78 -20.05 7.56
N LEU A 92 4.56 -19.35 8.38
CA LEU A 92 4.17 -18.06 8.96
C LEU A 92 3.90 -16.97 7.92
N ARG A 93 4.57 -17.07 6.76
CA ARG A 93 4.41 -16.16 5.61
C ARG A 93 3.11 -16.34 4.83
N ASP A 94 2.38 -17.44 5.04
CA ASP A 94 1.14 -17.73 4.30
C ASP A 94 -0.05 -16.92 4.85
N TYR A 95 0.16 -16.21 5.96
CA TYR A 95 -0.85 -15.37 6.60
C TYR A 95 -0.84 -13.94 6.04
N ALA A 96 -2.04 -13.42 5.81
CA ALA A 96 -2.30 -12.01 5.50
C ALA A 96 -3.41 -11.51 6.44
N ILE A 97 -3.00 -11.00 7.59
CA ILE A 97 -3.90 -10.64 8.68
C ILE A 97 -4.19 -9.15 8.61
N ASP A 98 -5.37 -8.81 8.12
CA ASP A 98 -5.84 -7.43 8.10
C ASP A 98 -6.12 -6.93 9.51
N LEU A 99 -5.46 -5.84 9.91
CA LEU A 99 -5.73 -5.19 11.20
C LEU A 99 -7.15 -4.63 11.30
N VAL A 100 -7.74 -4.29 10.16
CA VAL A 100 -9.11 -3.76 10.07
C VAL A 100 -9.81 -4.48 8.90
N PRO A 101 -10.30 -5.71 9.12
CA PRO A 101 -10.94 -6.48 8.05
C PRO A 101 -12.24 -5.81 7.61
N LYS A 102 -12.42 -5.65 6.30
CA LYS A 102 -13.62 -5.05 5.70
C LYS A 102 -13.99 -5.77 4.41
N PHE A 103 -15.28 -6.08 4.26
CA PHE A 103 -15.81 -6.57 3.00
C PHE A 103 -16.17 -5.42 2.05
N ILE A 104 -15.98 -5.66 0.76
CA ILE A 104 -16.39 -4.75 -0.29
C ILE A 104 -17.74 -5.21 -0.82
N MET A 105 -18.75 -4.33 -0.73
CA MET A 105 -20.06 -4.58 -1.32
C MET A 105 -19.96 -4.53 -2.85
N ALA A 106 -20.36 -5.61 -3.54
CA ALA A 106 -20.19 -5.77 -4.99
C ALA A 106 -20.77 -4.62 -5.84
N GLY A 107 -21.92 -4.06 -5.46
CA GLY A 107 -22.56 -2.91 -6.13
C GLY A 107 -22.23 -1.54 -5.50
N GLY A 108 -21.33 -1.52 -4.51
CA GLY A 108 -21.02 -0.34 -3.72
C GLY A 108 -20.22 0.71 -4.49
N GLN A 109 -20.19 1.93 -3.94
CA GLN A 109 -19.44 3.05 -4.53
C GLN A 109 -17.95 2.76 -4.64
N LEU A 110 -17.39 1.99 -3.71
CA LEU A 110 -15.98 1.60 -3.73
C LEU A 110 -15.63 0.77 -4.98
N VAL A 111 -16.45 -0.22 -5.32
CA VAL A 111 -16.25 -1.05 -6.54
C VAL A 111 -16.33 -0.18 -7.79
N LYS A 112 -17.30 0.73 -7.86
CA LYS A 112 -17.44 1.66 -8.97
C LYS A 112 -16.20 2.55 -9.13
N GLY A 113 -15.64 3.04 -8.02
CA GLY A 113 -14.38 3.79 -8.00
C GLY A 113 -13.20 2.95 -8.51
N LEU A 114 -13.08 1.71 -8.06
CA LEU A 114 -12.01 0.79 -8.50
C LEU A 114 -12.08 0.51 -10.00
N ILE A 115 -13.28 0.23 -10.52
CA ILE A 115 -13.52 0.05 -11.97
C ILE A 115 -13.05 1.27 -12.76
N HIS A 116 -13.37 2.48 -12.28
CA HIS A 116 -12.97 3.72 -12.95
C HIS A 116 -11.45 3.88 -13.00
N THR A 117 -10.75 3.48 -11.94
CA THR A 117 -9.27 3.54 -11.87
C THR A 117 -8.56 2.43 -12.65
N LYS A 118 -9.29 1.43 -13.20
CA LYS A 118 -8.75 0.26 -13.90
C LYS A 118 -7.68 -0.52 -13.09
N VAL A 119 -7.84 -0.60 -11.77
CA VAL A 119 -6.92 -1.28 -10.84
C VAL A 119 -7.39 -2.67 -10.43
#